data_AF-A0AAE0YC92-F1
#
_entry.id   AF-A0AAE0YC92-F1
#
_cell.length_a   1.000
_cell.length_b   1.000
_cell.length_c   1.000
_cell.angle_alpha   90.00
_cell.angle_beta   90.00
_cell.angle_gamma   90.00
#
_symmetry.space_group_name_H-M   'P 1'
#
loop_
_entity.id
_entity.type
_entity.pdbx_description
1 polymer ?
#
loop_
_entity_poly.entity_id
_entity_poly.type
_entity_poly.pdbx_seq_one_letter_code
_entity_poly.pdbx_strand_id
1 'polypeptide(L)'
;MKDNCSDMMEDSSHTMKDNCSDMMEDSSHTMKDNCSDMMEDSSHTMKDNCSDMMEDSSHTMKDNCSDMMEDSSHTMKDNCSDMMEDSSHTMKDN
;
A
#
# COMPACT_ATOMS: atom_id res chain seq x y z
N MET A 1 -7.25 17.10 -3.59
CA MET A 1 -6.12 16.37 -3.01
C MET A 1 -4.85 17.01 -3.50
N LYS A 2 -3.93 17.27 -2.58
CA LYS A 2 -2.54 17.60 -2.88
C LYS A 2 -1.78 17.36 -1.59
N ASP A 3 -1.50 16.09 -1.28
CA ASP A 3 -0.95 15.73 0.03
C ASP A 3 0.53 15.41 -0.08
N ASN A 4 1.31 16.45 -0.39
CA ASN A 4 2.75 16.39 -0.27
C ASN A 4 3.11 16.39 1.21
N CYS A 5 3.43 15.23 1.76
CA CYS A 5 3.89 15.08 3.12
C CYS A 5 5.31 14.50 3.14
N SER A 6 6.16 15.03 4.02
CA SER A 6 7.46 14.39 4.27
C SER A 6 7.27 13.22 5.23
N ASP A 7 6.55 13.43 6.33
CA ASP A 7 6.24 12.42 7.34
C ASP A 7 4.79 12.56 7.79
N MET A 8 4.10 11.44 7.98
CA MET A 8 2.76 11.45 8.54
C MET A 8 2.44 10.21 9.37
N MET A 9 1.69 10.42 10.45
CA MET A 9 1.05 9.38 11.24
C MET A 9 -0.43 9.68 11.36
N GLU A 10 -1.29 8.75 10.96
CA GLU A 10 -2.75 8.93 10.95
C GLU A 10 -3.46 7.66 11.43
N ASP A 11 -4.50 7.86 12.24
CA ASP A 11 -5.48 6.83 12.63
C ASP A 11 -6.86 7.36 12.21
N SER A 12 -7.47 6.69 11.24
CA SER A 12 -8.70 7.14 10.59
C SER A 12 -9.47 5.94 10.07
N SER A 13 -10.80 6.04 9.92
CA SER A 13 -11.54 5.00 9.22
C SER A 13 -11.19 4.90 7.74
N HIS A 14 -10.73 6.01 7.14
CA HIS A 14 -10.44 6.10 5.73
C HIS A 14 -9.34 7.13 5.46
N THR A 15 -8.40 6.77 4.60
CA THR A 15 -7.25 7.63 4.28
C THR A 15 -6.99 7.61 2.78
N MET A 16 -6.71 8.80 2.25
CA MET A 16 -6.33 9.01 0.86
C MET A 16 -5.14 9.95 0.82
N LYS A 17 -4.02 9.52 0.20
CA LYS A 17 -2.76 10.27 0.19
C LYS A 17 -2.10 10.23 -1.19
N ASP A 18 -1.36 11.30 -1.49
CA ASP A 18 -0.80 11.54 -2.82
C ASP A 18 0.51 12.33 -2.70
N ASN A 19 1.63 11.73 -3.09
CA ASN A 19 2.99 12.28 -2.99
C ASN A 19 3.55 12.38 -1.55
N CYS A 20 3.48 11.29 -0.77
CA CYS A 20 4.09 11.23 0.57
C CYS A 20 5.42 10.47 0.58
N SER A 21 6.41 10.99 1.30
CA SER A 21 7.71 10.31 1.48
C SER A 21 7.60 9.19 2.52
N ASP A 22 7.24 9.51 3.76
CA ASP A 22 7.16 8.56 4.87
C ASP A 22 5.78 8.56 5.53
N MET A 23 5.22 7.36 5.78
CA MET A 23 3.90 7.26 6.40
C MET A 23 3.71 6.01 7.25
N MET A 24 3.06 6.19 8.39
CA MET A 24 2.49 5.10 9.19
C MET A 24 1.01 5.34 9.39
N GLU A 25 0.19 4.34 9.07
CA GLU A 25 -1.27 4.49 9.07
C GLU A 25 -1.96 3.25 9.61
N ASP A 26 -3.01 3.47 10.40
CA ASP A 26 -3.99 2.45 10.80
C ASP A 26 -5.37 2.92 10.28
N SER A 27 -5.99 2.12 9.40
CA SER A 27 -7.26 2.50 8.78
C SER A 27 -8.05 1.33 8.27
N SER A 28 -9.38 1.44 8.18
CA SER A 28 -10.16 0.37 7.53
C SER A 28 -9.96 0.33 6.01
N HIS A 29 -9.69 1.46 5.38
CA HIS A 29 -9.48 1.57 3.94
C HIS A 29 -8.46 2.66 3.62
N THR A 30 -7.56 2.33 2.70
CA THR A 30 -6.44 3.21 2.39
C THR A 30 -6.18 3.24 0.89
N MET A 31 -6.01 4.45 0.36
CA MET A 31 -5.63 4.67 -1.04
C MET A 31 -4.41 5.58 -1.11
N LYS A 32 -3.35 5.13 -1.79
CA LYS A 32 -2.08 5.86 -1.90
C LYS A 32 -1.62 5.95 -3.35
N ASP A 33 -1.13 7.12 -3.71
CA ASP A 33 -0.53 7.41 -5.02
C ASP A 33 0.84 8.07 -4.83
N ASN A 34 1.85 7.62 -5.58
CA ASN A 34 3.21 8.18 -5.58
C ASN A 34 3.85 8.29 -4.18
N CYS A 35 3.87 7.19 -3.42
CA CYS A 35 4.41 7.17 -2.06
C CYS A 35 5.71 6.36 -1.97
N SER A 36 6.68 6.80 -1.14
CA SER A 36 7.98 6.11 -1.04
C SER A 36 7.98 5.02 0.03
N ASP A 37 8.00 5.39 1.31
CA ASP A 37 8.24 4.49 2.45
C ASP A 37 6.99 4.40 3.35
N MET A 38 6.25 3.29 3.30
CA MET A 38 4.97 3.20 4.00
C MET A 38 4.84 1.94 4.87
N MET A 39 4.29 2.12 6.07
CA MET A 39 3.80 1.03 6.92
C MET A 39 2.30 1.22 7.16
N GLU A 40 1.53 0.14 6.97
CA GLU A 40 0.07 0.22 7.01
C GLU A 40 -0.55 -1.05 7.58
N ASP A 41 -1.56 -0.87 8.43
CA ASP A 41 -2.52 -1.91 8.83
C ASP A 41 -3.89 -1.48 8.30
N SER A 42 -4.52 -2.31 7.47
CA SER A 42 -5.82 -1.98 6.91
C SER A 42 -6.68 -3.19 6.56
N SER A 43 -8.00 -3.01 6.42
CA SER A 43 -8.82 -4.09 5.84
C SER A 43 -8.69 -4.13 4.31
N HIS A 44 -8.49 -2.98 3.68
CA HIS A 44 -8.39 -2.85 2.24
C HIS A 44 -7.42 -1.75 1.83
N THR A 45 -6.55 -2.09 0.89
CA THR A 45 -5.47 -1.22 0.48
C THR A 45 -5.37 -1.15 -1.04
N MET A 46 -5.28 0.07 -1.57
CA MET A 46 -5.02 0.32 -2.98
C MET A 46 -3.84 1.27 -3.15
N LYS A 47 -2.85 0.85 -3.94
CA LYS A 47 -1.57 1.54 -4.11
C LYS A 47 -1.20 1.65 -5.57
N ASP A 48 -0.76 2.84 -5.98
CA ASP A 48 -0.25 3.14 -7.31
C ASP A 48 1.10 3.85 -7.19
N ASN A 49 2.09 3.42 -7.98
CA ASN A 49 3.44 4.00 -8.05
C ASN A 49 4.14 4.14 -6.69
N CYS A 50 4.23 3.06 -5.91
CA CYS A 50 4.87 3.07 -4.59
C CYS A 50 6.17 2.25 -4.53
N SER A 51 7.17 2.65 -3.73
CA SER A 51 8.51 2.03 -3.79
C SER A 51 8.85 1.06 -2.67
N ASP A 52 8.55 1.36 -1.41
CA ASP A 52 9.01 0.59 -0.25
C ASP A 52 7.86 0.46 0.75
N MET A 53 7.29 -0.74 0.89
CA MET A 53 6.15 -0.89 1.81
C MET A 53 6.11 -2.17 2.59
N MET A 54 5.55 -2.01 3.79
CA MET A 54 5.11 -3.09 4.66
C MET A 54 3.62 -2.94 4.94
N GLU A 55 2.86 -3.99 4.65
CA GLU A 55 1.40 -3.97 4.72
C GLU A 55 0.85 -5.26 5.34
N ASP A 56 -0.09 -5.09 6.27
CA ASP A 56 -1.01 -6.15 6.70
C ASP A 56 -2.41 -5.76 6.25
N SER A 57 -3.03 -6.59 5.41
CA SER A 57 -4.38 -6.30 4.92
C SER A 57 -5.22 -7.52 4.59
N SER A 58 -6.55 -7.42 4.62
CA SER A 58 -7.37 -8.51 4.07
C SER A 58 -7.34 -8.55 2.55
N HIS A 59 -7.18 -7.38 1.92
CA HIS A 59 -7.29 -7.23 0.47
C HIS A 59 -6.39 -6.12 -0.04
N THR A 60 -5.53 -6.47 -0.99
CA THR A 60 -4.50 -5.57 -1.49
C THR A 60 -4.54 -5.49 -3.01
N MET A 61 -4.55 -4.27 -3.54
CA MET A 61 -4.40 -3.99 -4.97
C MET A 61 -3.22 -3.05 -5.19
N LYS A 62 -2.28 -3.47 -6.04
CA LYS A 62 -1.04 -2.74 -6.33
C LYS A 62 -0.84 -2.57 -7.82
N ASP A 63 -0.44 -1.38 -8.23
CA ASP A 63 -0.03 -1.05 -9.59
C ASP A 63 1.32 -0.30 -9.56
N ASN A 64 2.26 -0.70 -10.42
CA ASN A 64 3.59 -0.09 -10.55
C ASN A 64 4.37 0.06 -9.24
N CYS A 65 4.33 -0.95 -8.36
CA CYS A 65 5.01 -0.91 -7.06
C CYS A 65 6.35 -1.67 -7.05
N SER A 66 7.35 -1.17 -6.33
CA SER A 66 8.65 -1.84 -6.11
C SER A 66 8.77 -2.34 -4.67
N ASP A 67 9.72 -3.21 -4.32
CA ASP A 67 10.09 -3.59 -2.94
C ASP A 67 8.96 -3.61 -1.88
N MET A 68 8.14 -4.68 -1.89
CA MET A 68 7.03 -4.81 -0.92
C MET A 68 7.14 -6.06 -0.06
N MET A 69 6.74 -5.91 1.20
CA MET A 69 6.41 -6.98 2.13
C MET A 69 4.92 -6.90 2.47
N GLU A 70 4.18 -7.97 2.21
CA GLU A 70 2.72 -8.01 2.35
C GLU A 70 2.27 -9.31 3.01
N ASP A 71 1.39 -9.19 4.01
CA ASP A 71 0.55 -10.27 4.49
C ASP A 71 -0.90 -9.95 4.11
N SER A 72 -1.52 -10.78 3.27
CA SER A 72 -2.89 -10.54 2.85
C SER A 72 -3.70 -11.78 2.52
N SER A 73 -5.02 -11.76 2.72
CA SER A 73 -5.84 -12.88 2.26
C SER A 73 -5.91 -12.93 0.74
N HIS A 74 -5.92 -11.76 0.08
CA HIS A 74 -6.11 -11.63 -1.37
C HIS A 74 -5.31 -10.46 -1.92
N THR A 75 -4.52 -10.76 -2.94
CA THR A 75 -3.58 -9.83 -3.51
C THR A 75 -3.72 -9.77 -5.02
N MET A 76 -3.87 -8.57 -5.57
CA MET A 76 -3.84 -8.30 -7.00
C MET A 76 -2.72 -7.31 -7.31
N LYS A 77 -1.83 -7.66 -8.24
CA LYS A 77 -0.69 -6.83 -8.61
C LYS A 77 -0.59 -6.68 -10.12
N ASP A 78 -0.25 -5.47 -10.55
CA ASP A 78 0.11 -5.14 -11.93
C ASP A 78 1.47 -4.42 -11.95
N ASN A 79 2.38 -4.81 -12.85
CA ASN A 79 3.70 -4.18 -13.03
C ASN A 79 4.54 -4.01 -11.75
N CYS A 80 4.47 -4.95 -10.82
CA CYS A 80 5.21 -4.88 -9.54
C CYS A 80 6.50 -5.70 -9.53
N SER A 81 7.56 -5.21 -8.87
CA SER A 81 8.88 -5.89 -8.77
C SER A 81 9.33 -6.10 -7.33
N ASP A 82 10.04 -7.20 -7.06
CA ASP A 82 10.63 -7.49 -5.73
C ASP A 82 9.60 -7.58 -4.58
N MET A 83 8.61 -8.46 -4.77
CA MET A 83 7.53 -8.72 -3.81
C MET A 83 7.85 -9.93 -2.91
N MET A 84 7.79 -9.74 -1.60
CA MET A 84 7.61 -10.79 -0.62
C MET A 84 6.17 -10.76 -0.10
N GLU A 85 5.43 -11.82 -0.34
CA GLU A 85 3.99 -11.88 -0.06
C GLU A 85 3.66 -13.21 0.62
N ASP A 86 2.91 -13.14 1.71
CA ASP A 86 2.12 -14.26 2.20
C ASP A 86 0.65 -14.00 1.84
N SER A 87 0.09 -14.85 0.97
CA SER A 87 -1.31 -14.71 0.57
C SER A 87 -1.98 -16.00 0.22
N SER A 88 -3.27 -16.09 0.57
CA SER A 88 -4.10 -17.24 0.20
C SER A 88 -4.43 -17.22 -1.30
N HIS A 89 -4.56 -16.03 -1.90
CA HIS A 89 -4.87 -15.88 -3.32
C HIS A 89 -4.15 -14.69 -3.92
N THR A 90 -3.31 -14.98 -4.92
CA THR A 90 -2.56 -13.95 -5.66
C THR A 90 -2.93 -13.96 -7.14
N MET A 91 -3.25 -12.78 -7.68
CA MET A 91 -3.31 -12.52 -9.11
C MET A 91 -2.20 -11.54 -9.50
N LYS A 92 -1.45 -11.86 -10.55
CA LYS A 92 -0.36 -11.02 -11.06
C LYS A 92 -0.57 -10.79 -12.55
N ASP A 93 -0.57 -9.53 -12.94
CA ASP A 93 -0.48 -9.05 -14.32
C ASP A 93 0.86 -8.31 -14.49
N ASN A 94 1.49 -8.48 -15.65
CA ASN A 94 2.85 -8.00 -15.93
C ASN A 94 2.93 -7.37 -17.32
#